data_AF-A0A7S1I216-F1
#
_entry.id   AF-A0A7S1I216-F1
#
_cell.length_a   1.000
_cell.length_b   1.000
_cell.length_c   1.000
_cell.angle_alpha   90.00
_cell.angle_beta   90.00
_cell.angle_gamma   90.00
#
_symmetry.space_group_name_H-M   'P 1'
#
loop_
_entity.id
_entity.type
_entity.pdbx_description
1 polymer ?
#
loop_
_entity_poly.entity_id
_entity_poly.type
_entity_poly.pdbx_seq_one_letter_code
_entity_poly.pdbx_strand_id
1 'polypeptide(L)'
;SSRHRLMQVQVEVLNPTIVVPESSTQEGCVAFDLGRITLSNALGHHNFTAYCETYTLSASQMQCLCRPKAAGAALPLLEGLDLSVKATRAITNPTQELPDMSVQATLGDINVDLTTDTYLLLLKVVHNNLGLTTGGQSKRKTPPRRAPGANPLTPGTTAAAAVTAVARDLC
;
A
#
# COMPACT_ATOMS: atom_id res chain seq x y z
N SER A 1 13.21 23.54 26.36
CA SER A 1 13.55 24.21 25.10
C SER A 1 12.36 24.09 24.16
N SER A 2 11.53 25.12 24.11
CA SER A 2 10.24 25.12 23.40
C SER A 2 10.48 25.17 21.89
N ARG A 3 10.24 24.05 21.19
CA ARG A 3 10.24 24.00 19.73
C ARG A 3 9.03 24.80 19.24
N HIS A 4 9.25 26.00 18.70
CA HIS A 4 8.19 26.78 18.05
C HIS A 4 7.80 26.08 16.73
N ARG A 5 6.85 25.15 16.83
CA ARG A 5 6.10 24.63 15.69
C ARG A 5 5.10 25.70 15.28
N LEU A 6 5.18 26.13 14.02
CA LEU A 6 4.32 27.15 13.44
C LEU A 6 3.01 26.54 12.96
N MET A 7 3.09 25.34 12.41
CA MET A 7 1.96 24.55 11.96
C MET A 7 2.29 23.08 12.16
N GLN A 8 1.29 22.30 12.54
CA GLN A 8 1.37 20.85 12.53
C GLN A 8 0.03 20.28 12.07
N VAL A 9 0.10 19.35 11.12
CA VAL A 9 -1.00 18.47 10.73
C VAL A 9 -0.59 17.06 11.10
N GLN A 10 -1.50 16.34 11.74
CA GLN A 10 -1.30 14.94 12.09
C GLN A 10 -2.56 14.15 11.73
N VAL A 11 -2.35 13.02 11.08
CA VAL A 11 -3.39 12.08 10.66
C VAL A 11 -3.01 10.71 11.21
N GLU A 12 -4.00 10.00 11.74
CA GLU A 12 -3.86 8.64 12.19
C GLU A 12 -4.88 7.78 11.46
N VAL A 13 -4.43 6.64 10.95
CA VAL A 13 -5.25 5.64 10.27
C VAL A 13 -5.06 4.30 10.99
N LEU A 14 -6.18 3.68 11.33
CA LEU A 14 -6.21 2.43 12.08
C LEU A 14 -6.55 1.27 11.16
N ASN A 15 -5.71 0.24 11.18
CA ASN A 15 -5.78 -1.02 10.44
C ASN A 15 -6.19 -0.86 8.96
N PRO A 16 -5.53 0.02 8.18
CA PRO A 16 -5.84 0.10 6.76
C PRO A 16 -5.31 -1.16 6.07
N THR A 17 -6.20 -1.84 5.35
CA THR A 17 -5.86 -3.08 4.65
C THR A 17 -5.65 -2.83 3.15
N ILE A 18 -4.53 -3.32 2.61
CA ILE A 18 -4.29 -3.38 1.16
C ILE A 18 -4.46 -4.82 0.71
N VAL A 19 -5.35 -5.06 -0.25
CA VAL A 19 -5.55 -6.39 -0.85
C VAL A 19 -5.04 -6.38 -2.27
N VAL A 20 -4.09 -7.27 -2.56
CA VAL A 20 -3.52 -7.50 -3.89
C VAL A 20 -4.00 -8.87 -4.39
N PRO A 21 -5.00 -8.90 -5.29
CA PRO A 21 -5.48 -10.17 -5.85
C PRO A 21 -4.47 -10.76 -6.83
N GLU A 22 -4.47 -12.09 -6.98
CA GLU A 22 -3.69 -12.83 -7.97
C GLU A 22 -4.06 -12.42 -9.39
N SER A 23 -5.35 -12.18 -9.64
CA SER A 23 -5.88 -11.63 -10.89
C SER A 23 -7.33 -11.16 -10.66
N SER A 24 -7.94 -10.53 -11.66
CA SER A 24 -9.35 -10.10 -11.60
C SER A 24 -10.37 -11.26 -11.58
N THR A 25 -9.92 -12.50 -11.81
CA THR A 25 -10.79 -13.68 -11.95
C THR A 25 -10.46 -14.80 -10.95
N GLN A 26 -9.40 -14.66 -10.16
CA GLN A 26 -9.01 -15.63 -9.14
C GLN A 26 -9.19 -15.05 -7.74
N GLU A 27 -9.51 -15.94 -6.80
CA GLU A 27 -9.74 -15.60 -5.38
C GLU A 27 -8.44 -15.54 -4.57
N GLY A 28 -7.33 -16.07 -5.12
CA GLY A 28 -6.04 -15.99 -4.48
C GLY A 28 -5.63 -14.53 -4.27
N CYS A 29 -5.15 -14.18 -3.08
CA CYS A 29 -4.74 -12.81 -2.79
C CYS A 29 -3.64 -12.72 -1.73
N VAL A 30 -2.93 -11.60 -1.74
CA VAL A 30 -2.04 -11.19 -0.64
C VAL A 30 -2.68 -9.97 0.00
N ALA A 31 -2.90 -10.02 1.31
CA ALA A 31 -3.47 -8.94 2.09
C ALA A 31 -2.42 -8.39 3.06
N PHE A 32 -2.25 -7.08 3.07
CA PHE A 32 -1.39 -6.37 4.01
C PHE A 32 -2.28 -5.59 4.96
N ASP A 33 -2.27 -5.94 6.25
CA ASP A 33 -2.75 -5.06 7.29
C ASP A 33 -1.60 -4.15 7.69
N LEU A 34 -1.75 -2.84 7.47
CA LEU A 34 -0.71 -1.88 7.80
C LEU A 34 -0.77 -1.42 9.26
N GLY A 35 -1.65 -2.01 10.08
CA GLY A 35 -1.77 -1.74 11.51
C GLY A 35 -2.07 -0.27 11.77
N ARG A 36 -1.29 0.36 12.65
CA ARG A 36 -1.47 1.79 12.97
C ARG A 36 -0.50 2.65 12.16
N ILE A 37 -1.03 3.50 11.29
CA ILE A 37 -0.25 4.49 10.55
C ILE A 37 -0.49 5.87 11.15
N THR A 38 0.60 6.53 11.55
CA THR A 38 0.60 7.95 11.91
C THR A 38 1.42 8.72 10.90
N LEU A 39 0.82 9.76 10.35
CA LEU A 39 1.45 10.72 9.45
C LEU A 39 1.41 12.08 10.12
N SER A 40 2.54 12.79 10.13
CA SER A 40 2.57 14.17 10.55
C SER A 40 3.46 15.00 9.63
N ASN A 41 3.02 16.22 9.40
CA ASN A 41 3.82 17.27 8.78
C ASN A 41 3.83 18.47 9.73
N ALA A 42 5.02 18.94 10.09
CA ALA A 42 5.20 20.09 10.95
C ALA A 42 6.17 21.11 10.32
N LEU A 43 5.77 22.37 10.30
CA LEU A 43 6.64 23.49 9.96
C LEU A 43 7.15 24.14 11.26
N GLY A 44 8.44 24.44 11.34
CA GLY A 44 9.00 25.13 12.49
C GLY A 44 10.34 25.79 12.20
N HIS A 45 10.87 26.47 13.21
CA HIS A 45 12.18 27.11 13.13
C HIS A 45 13.32 26.14 13.43
N HIS A 46 14.42 26.32 12.71
CA HIS A 46 15.73 25.78 13.05
C HIS A 46 16.67 26.96 13.35
N ASN A 47 17.24 26.98 14.55
CA ASN A 47 18.14 28.03 15.03
C ASN A 47 17.62 29.48 14.85
N PHE A 48 16.29 29.70 14.90
CA PHE A 48 15.61 31.00 14.72
C PHE A 48 15.81 31.71 13.36
N THR A 49 16.73 31.23 12.52
CA THR A 49 17.06 31.85 11.23
C THR A 49 16.58 31.02 10.03
N ALA A 50 16.45 29.71 10.20
CA ALA A 50 16.00 28.79 9.16
C ALA A 50 14.57 28.29 9.44
N TYR A 51 13.83 28.02 8.36
CA TYR A 51 12.54 27.35 8.42
C TYR A 51 12.70 25.93 7.91
N CYS A 52 12.18 24.96 8.65
CA CYS A 52 12.23 23.56 8.29
C CYS A 52 10.84 22.95 8.30
N GLU A 53 10.59 22.10 7.32
CA GLU A 53 9.42 21.24 7.24
C GLU A 53 9.85 19.82 7.63
N THR A 54 9.14 19.23 8.59
CA THR A 54 9.42 17.89 9.12
C THR A 54 8.23 16.98 8.85
N TYR A 55 8.46 15.96 8.03
CA TYR A 55 7.54 14.87 7.77
C TYR A 55 7.91 13.70 8.68
N THR A 56 6.94 13.15 9.40
CA THR A 56 7.11 11.92 10.19
C THR A 56 6.01 10.94 9.82
N LEU A 57 6.41 9.78 9.32
CA LEU A 57 5.56 8.61 9.07
C LEU A 57 5.97 7.54 10.07
N SER A 58 5.02 6.97 10.79
CA SER A 58 5.24 5.75 11.56
C SER A 58 4.13 4.76 11.28
N ALA A 59 4.47 3.55 10.88
CA ALA A 59 3.57 2.42 10.77
C ALA A 59 4.01 1.38 11.81
N SER A 60 3.07 0.82 12.57
CA SER A 60 3.38 -0.19 13.58
C SER A 60 2.40 -1.36 13.52
N GLN A 61 2.86 -2.54 13.93
CA GLN A 61 2.08 -3.77 13.93
C GLN A 61 1.62 -4.18 12.53
N MET A 62 2.44 -3.93 11.50
CA MET A 62 2.09 -4.36 10.15
C MET A 62 2.17 -5.88 10.04
N GLN A 63 1.23 -6.45 9.28
CA GLN A 63 1.11 -7.88 9.05
C GLN A 63 0.77 -8.16 7.58
N CYS A 64 1.21 -9.29 7.07
CA CYS A 64 0.88 -9.76 5.73
C CYS A 64 0.33 -11.17 5.81
N LEU A 65 -0.82 -11.38 5.17
CA LEU A 65 -1.50 -12.65 5.06
C LEU A 65 -1.63 -13.04 3.59
N CYS A 66 -1.26 -14.27 3.27
CA CYS A 66 -1.47 -14.87 1.96
C CYS A 66 -2.68 -15.79 2.01
N ARG A 67 -3.59 -15.68 1.05
CA ARG A 67 -4.72 -16.62 0.89
C ARG A 67 -4.59 -17.38 -0.42
N PRO A 68 -3.92 -18.55 -0.43
CA PRO A 68 -3.92 -19.43 -1.58
C PRO A 68 -5.30 -20.07 -1.77
N LYS A 69 -5.75 -20.21 -3.02
CA LYS A 69 -7.01 -20.89 -3.35
C LYS A 69 -7.09 -22.32 -2.80
N ALA A 70 -5.94 -23.01 -2.72
CA ALA A 70 -5.86 -24.41 -2.30
C ALA A 70 -5.90 -24.60 -0.77
N ALA A 71 -5.50 -23.60 0.00
CA ALA A 71 -5.29 -23.76 1.45
C ALA A 71 -6.58 -23.57 2.27
N GLY A 72 -7.63 -22.96 1.70
CA GLY A 72 -8.90 -22.67 2.38
C GLY A 72 -8.82 -21.65 3.52
N ALA A 73 -7.63 -21.39 4.08
CA ALA A 73 -7.34 -20.44 5.15
C ALA A 73 -6.23 -19.47 4.75
N ALA A 74 -6.18 -18.32 5.43
CA ALA A 74 -5.09 -17.37 5.31
C ALA A 74 -3.84 -17.87 6.04
N LEU A 75 -2.68 -17.72 5.41
CA LEU A 75 -1.37 -18.09 5.92
C LEU A 75 -0.59 -16.81 6.24
N PRO A 76 -0.01 -16.67 7.44
CA PRO A 76 0.84 -15.52 7.75
C PRO A 76 2.11 -15.56 6.89
N LEU A 77 2.50 -14.39 6.38
CA LEU A 77 3.73 -14.19 5.61
C LEU A 77 4.70 -13.25 6.34
N LEU A 78 4.16 -12.21 6.98
CA LEU A 78 4.92 -11.22 7.73
C LEU A 78 4.15 -10.86 8.99
N GLU A 79 4.83 -10.79 10.12
CA GLU A 79 4.22 -10.42 11.39
C GLU A 79 5.03 -9.35 12.12
N GLY A 80 4.32 -8.35 12.66
CA GLY A 80 4.87 -7.42 13.65
C GLY A 80 5.94 -6.47 13.11
N LEU A 81 5.80 -6.00 11.86
CA LEU A 81 6.77 -5.09 11.27
C LEU A 81 6.43 -3.62 11.61
N ASP A 82 7.43 -2.91 12.12
CA ASP A 82 7.35 -1.48 12.41
C ASP A 82 8.24 -0.69 11.44
N LEU A 83 7.74 0.44 10.94
CA LEU A 83 8.45 1.36 10.05
C LEU A 83 8.34 2.77 10.60
N SER A 84 9.47 3.48 10.69
CA SER A 84 9.52 4.89 11.04
C SER A 84 10.34 5.64 9.99
N VAL A 85 9.78 6.67 9.39
CA VAL A 85 10.46 7.55 8.44
C VAL A 85 10.29 8.98 8.89
N LYS A 86 11.41 9.68 9.04
CA LYS A 86 11.46 11.11 9.31
C LYS A 86 12.24 11.80 8.21
N ALA A 87 11.57 12.67 7.47
CA ALA A 87 12.21 13.54 6.50
C ALA A 87 12.16 14.99 7.02
N THR A 88 13.28 15.68 6.97
CA THR A 88 13.37 17.10 7.30
C THR A 88 13.90 17.84 6.09
N ARG A 89 13.16 18.83 5.60
CA ARG A 89 13.53 19.67 4.47
C ARG A 89 13.73 21.09 4.95
N ALA A 90 14.84 21.72 4.57
CA ALA A 90 15.02 23.14 4.79
C ALA A 90 14.21 23.94 3.75
N ILE A 91 13.28 24.77 4.21
CA ILE A 91 12.50 25.69 3.38
C ILE A 91 13.27 26.99 3.15
N THR A 92 13.97 27.45 4.18
CA THR A 92 14.83 28.62 4.13
C THR A 92 16.06 28.33 4.96
N ASN A 93 17.25 28.47 4.36
CA ASN A 93 18.52 28.12 4.98
C ASN A 93 19.56 29.21 4.69
N PRO A 94 19.46 30.37 5.36
CA PRO A 94 20.30 31.52 5.03
C PRO A 94 21.77 31.29 5.39
N THR A 95 22.06 30.40 6.35
CA THR A 95 23.41 30.07 6.81
C THR A 95 24.04 28.89 6.06
N GLN A 96 23.29 28.21 5.18
CA GLN A 96 23.72 26.99 4.48
C GLN A 96 24.22 25.85 5.39
N GLU A 97 23.82 25.85 6.66
CA GLU A 97 24.27 24.85 7.65
C GLU A 97 23.49 23.53 7.54
N LEU A 98 22.31 23.57 6.94
CA LEU A 98 21.43 22.41 6.77
C LEU A 98 21.55 21.81 5.37
N PRO A 99 21.44 20.47 5.22
CA PRO A 99 21.17 19.87 3.92
C PRO A 99 19.77 20.26 3.43
N ASP A 100 19.57 20.33 2.12
CA ASP A 100 18.26 20.63 1.52
C ASP A 100 17.18 19.65 1.99
N MET A 101 17.55 18.37 2.14
CA MET A 101 16.72 17.33 2.71
C MET A 101 17.57 16.32 3.48
N SER A 102 17.09 15.93 4.67
CA SER A 102 17.62 14.83 5.47
C SER A 102 16.52 13.81 5.67
N VAL A 103 16.79 12.55 5.33
CA VAL A 103 15.84 11.45 5.50
C VAL A 103 16.46 10.43 6.43
N GLN A 104 15.72 10.06 7.47
CA GLN A 104 16.06 8.99 8.40
C GLN A 104 14.94 7.97 8.35
N ALA A 105 15.28 6.72 8.12
CA ALA A 105 14.33 5.62 8.12
C ALA A 105 14.83 4.53 9.05
N THR A 106 13.93 3.95 9.82
CA THR A 106 14.17 2.81 10.70
C THR A 106 13.11 1.78 10.39
N LEU A 107 13.56 0.54 10.16
CA LEU A 107 12.72 -0.61 9.95
C LEU A 107 13.00 -1.57 11.10
N GLY A 108 11.93 -2.02 11.76
CA GLY A 108 11.99 -3.05 12.80
C GLY A 108 12.37 -4.41 12.22
N ASP A 109 12.35 -5.42 13.08
CA ASP A 109 12.69 -6.77 12.68
C ASP A 109 11.69 -7.29 11.63
N ILE A 110 12.23 -7.82 10.53
CA ILE A 110 11.45 -8.41 9.45
C ILE A 110 11.41 -9.91 9.70
N ASN A 111 10.31 -10.41 10.25
CA ASN A 111 10.08 -11.85 10.39
C ASN A 111 9.17 -12.34 9.26
N VAL A 112 9.73 -13.16 8.38
CA VAL A 112 9.03 -13.65 7.18
C VAL A 112 9.03 -15.16 7.13
N ASP A 113 7.81 -15.73 7.11
CA ASP A 113 7.58 -17.16 6.99
C ASP A 113 7.10 -17.51 5.58
N LEU A 114 8.03 -18.00 4.77
CA LEU A 114 7.77 -18.40 3.38
C LEU A 114 7.58 -19.91 3.28
N THR A 115 6.34 -20.34 3.12
CA THR A 115 6.00 -21.72 2.74
C THR A 115 5.95 -21.84 1.22
N THR A 116 5.93 -23.07 0.70
CA THR A 116 5.83 -23.31 -0.75
C THR A 116 4.56 -22.69 -1.34
N ASP A 117 3.44 -22.76 -0.61
CA ASP A 117 2.16 -22.21 -1.08
C ASP A 117 2.16 -20.68 -1.10
N THR A 118 2.71 -20.03 -0.06
CA THR A 118 2.79 -18.56 -0.02
C THR A 118 3.76 -18.02 -1.07
N TYR A 119 4.90 -18.68 -1.26
CA TYR A 119 5.87 -18.34 -2.30
C TYR A 119 5.29 -18.43 -3.71
N LEU A 120 4.61 -19.54 -4.05
CA LEU A 120 3.98 -19.72 -5.35
C LEU A 120 2.88 -18.69 -5.62
N LEU A 121 2.07 -18.37 -4.60
CA LEU A 121 1.05 -17.33 -4.72
C LEU A 121 1.69 -15.96 -4.96
N LEU A 122 2.74 -15.61 -4.22
CA LEU A 122 3.43 -14.32 -4.36
C LEU A 122 4.01 -14.15 -5.77
N LEU A 123 4.64 -15.19 -6.31
CA LEU A 123 5.13 -15.19 -7.69
C LEU A 123 4.02 -14.98 -8.71
N LYS A 124 2.87 -15.66 -8.56
CA LYS A 124 1.71 -15.48 -9.45
C LYS A 124 1.17 -14.06 -9.38
N VAL A 125 1.01 -13.51 -8.18
CA VAL A 125 0.53 -12.15 -7.94
C VAL A 125 1.45 -11.12 -8.60
N VAL A 126 2.76 -11.25 -8.40
CA VAL A 126 3.77 -10.37 -9.02
C VAL A 126 3.76 -10.52 -10.54
N HIS A 127 3.76 -11.76 -11.05
CA HIS A 127 3.74 -12.05 -12.49
C HIS A 127 2.52 -11.45 -13.20
N ASN A 128 1.34 -11.64 -12.62
CA ASN A 128 0.07 -11.22 -13.22
C ASN A 128 -0.16 -9.71 -13.13
N ASN A 129 0.20 -9.07 -12.02
CA ASN A 129 -0.08 -7.64 -11.80
C ASN A 129 0.98 -6.72 -12.38
N LEU A 130 2.26 -7.13 -12.44
CA LEU A 130 3.33 -6.31 -13.03
C LEU A 130 3.46 -6.49 -14.55
N GLY A 131 2.56 -7.24 -15.18
CA GLY A 131 2.55 -7.42 -16.63
C GLY A 131 3.76 -8.19 -17.17
N LEU A 132 4.38 -9.04 -16.35
CA LEU A 132 5.45 -9.95 -16.78
C LEU A 132 4.97 -11.05 -17.75
N THR A 133 3.68 -11.01 -18.11
CA THR A 133 3.11 -11.83 -19.17
C THR A 133 3.79 -11.47 -20.50
N THR A 134 4.77 -12.26 -20.89
CA THR A 134 5.39 -12.23 -22.23
C THR A 134 4.37 -12.77 -23.25
N GLY A 135 3.33 -11.98 -23.54
CA GLY A 135 2.21 -12.50 -24.31
C GLY A 135 1.06 -11.54 -24.45
N GLY A 136 1.34 -10.32 -24.91
CA GLY A 136 0.34 -9.39 -25.42
C GLY A 136 -0.33 -9.91 -26.70
N GLN A 137 -1.05 -11.04 -26.64
CA GLN A 137 -2.12 -11.33 -27.58
C GLN A 137 -3.33 -10.50 -27.14
N SER A 138 -3.26 -9.20 -27.43
CA SER A 138 -4.46 -8.39 -27.56
C SER A 138 -5.21 -8.87 -28.81
N LYS A 139 -5.85 -10.04 -28.73
CA LYS A 139 -6.95 -10.39 -29.62
C LYS A 139 -8.12 -9.51 -29.21
N ARG A 140 -8.04 -8.25 -29.63
CA ARG A 140 -9.18 -7.36 -29.74
C ARG A 140 -10.12 -8.00 -30.76
N LYS A 141 -10.97 -8.94 -30.31
CA LYS A 141 -12.14 -9.36 -31.07
C LYS A 141 -12.98 -8.10 -31.25
N THR A 142 -12.93 -7.53 -32.45
CA THR A 142 -13.89 -6.55 -32.91
C THR A 142 -15.29 -7.11 -32.62
N PRO A 143 -16.13 -6.42 -31.82
CA PRO A 143 -17.50 -6.89 -31.65
C PRO A 143 -18.18 -6.85 -33.02
N PRO A 144 -18.95 -7.89 -33.40
CA PRO A 144 -19.72 -7.83 -34.62
C PRO A 144 -20.68 -6.64 -34.52
N ARG A 145 -20.69 -5.83 -35.57
CA ARG A 145 -21.54 -4.64 -35.71
C ARG A 145 -22.98 -4.99 -35.35
N ARG A 146 -23.46 -4.47 -34.22
CA ARG A 146 -24.80 -4.69 -33.69
C ARG A 146 -25.82 -4.06 -34.67
N ALA A 147 -26.75 -4.87 -35.17
CA ALA A 147 -27.90 -4.38 -35.93
C ALA A 147 -28.78 -3.49 -35.03
N PRO A 148 -29.41 -2.43 -35.56
CA PRO A 148 -30.22 -1.50 -34.78
C PRO A 148 -31.51 -2.20 -34.32
N GLY A 149 -31.72 -2.34 -33.01
CA GLY A 149 -33.04 -2.71 -32.47
C GLY A 149 -33.12 -3.64 -31.24
N ALA A 150 -32.15 -3.68 -30.32
CA ALA A 150 -32.30 -4.47 -29.08
C ALA A 150 -31.98 -3.68 -27.81
N ASN A 151 -32.98 -3.62 -26.93
CA ASN A 151 -33.04 -2.92 -25.64
C ASN A 151 -31.84 -3.16 -24.70
N PRO A 152 -31.57 -2.23 -23.74
CA PRO A 152 -30.43 -2.33 -22.85
C PRO A 152 -30.67 -3.34 -21.71
N LEU A 153 -29.74 -4.29 -21.57
CA LEU A 153 -29.58 -5.14 -20.39
C LEU A 153 -28.70 -4.45 -19.34
N THR A 154 -29.09 -4.69 -18.10
CA THR A 154 -28.58 -4.26 -16.78
C THR A 154 -27.05 -4.19 -16.62
N PRO A 155 -26.52 -3.23 -15.82
CA PRO A 155 -25.09 -3.10 -15.55
C PRO A 155 -24.57 -4.21 -14.63
N GLY A 156 -23.42 -4.79 -15.02
CA GLY A 156 -22.76 -5.90 -14.34
C GLY A 156 -22.21 -5.57 -12.94
N THR A 157 -22.40 -6.52 -12.03
CA THR A 157 -22.14 -6.41 -10.58
C THR A 157 -20.92 -7.22 -10.11
N THR A 158 -20.00 -7.64 -10.98
CA THR A 158 -19.12 -8.77 -10.62
C THR A 158 -17.70 -8.40 -10.14
N ALA A 159 -17.16 -7.23 -10.44
CA ALA A 159 -15.77 -6.90 -10.05
C ALA A 159 -15.67 -6.27 -8.65
N ALA A 160 -16.54 -5.33 -8.31
CA ALA A 160 -16.54 -4.68 -7.00
C ALA A 160 -16.98 -5.62 -5.87
N ALA A 161 -17.85 -6.59 -6.17
CA ALA A 161 -18.34 -7.56 -5.20
C ALA A 161 -17.24 -8.54 -4.73
N ALA A 162 -16.35 -8.98 -5.62
CA ALA A 162 -15.27 -9.90 -5.27
C ALA A 162 -14.25 -9.26 -4.32
N VAL A 163 -13.84 -8.01 -4.58
CA VAL A 163 -12.91 -7.26 -3.70
C VAL A 163 -13.55 -7.01 -2.33
N THR A 164 -14.85 -6.70 -2.30
CA THR A 164 -15.60 -6.46 -1.05
C THR A 164 -15.81 -7.73 -0.24
N ALA A 165 -16.00 -8.89 -0.87
CA ALA A 165 -16.16 -10.17 -0.20
C ALA A 165 -14.84 -10.65 0.44
N VAL A 166 -13.74 -10.55 -0.31
CA VAL A 166 -12.40 -10.95 0.17
C VAL A 166 -11.94 -10.11 1.37
N ALA A 167 -12.27 -8.81 1.38
CA ALA A 167 -11.97 -7.91 2.49
C ALA A 167 -12.78 -8.19 3.76
N ARG A 168 -14.03 -8.70 3.64
CA ARG A 168 -14.86 -9.03 4.80
C ARG A 168 -14.39 -10.27 5.55
N ASP A 169 -13.82 -11.25 4.85
CA ASP A 169 -13.30 -12.49 5.46
C ASP A 169 -11.83 -12.36 5.94
N LEU A 170 -11.23 -11.17 5.83
CA LEU A 170 -9.89 -10.85 6.36
C LEU A 170 -9.92 -10.12 7.70
N CYS A 171 -11.10 -9.67 8.16
CA CYS A 171 -11.30 -8.93 9.42
C CYS A 171 -11.95 -9.80 10.49
#